data_AF-A0A532AYF2-F1
#
_entry.id   AF-A0A532AYF2-F1
#
_cell.length_a   1.000
_cell.length_b   1.000
_cell.length_c   1.000
_cell.angle_alpha   90.00
_cell.angle_beta   90.00
_cell.angle_gamma   90.00
#
_symmetry.space_group_name_H-M   'P 1'
#
loop_
_entity.id
_entity.type
_entity.pdbx_description
1 polymer ?
#
loop_
_entity_poly.entity_id
_entity_poly.type
_entity_poly.pdbx_seq_one_letter_code
_entity_poly.pdbx_strand_id
1 'polypeptide(L)' 'MRITPLDIQQMVFRVSFRGYDKEEVNRFLEELAQTVESLNRDQA' A
#
# COMPACT_ATOMS: atom_id res chain seq x y z
N MET A 1 -15.83 0.74 -0.28
CA MET A 1 -14.83 1.50 -1.07
C MET A 1 -13.89 0.49 -1.68
N ARG A 2 -13.71 0.50 -3.01
CA ARG A 2 -12.64 -0.28 -3.64
C ARG A 2 -11.35 0.53 -3.45
N ILE A 3 -10.37 -0.05 -2.77
CA ILE A 3 -9.06 0.55 -2.61
C ILE A 3 -8.36 0.50 -3.98
N THR A 4 -7.87 1.63 -4.49
CA THR A 4 -7.10 1.68 -5.72
C THR A 4 -5.59 1.55 -5.43
N PRO A 5 -4.75 1.14 -6.41
CA PRO A 5 -3.30 1.17 -6.24
C PRO A 5 -2.76 2.55 -5.81
N LEU A 6 -3.35 3.62 -6.33
CA LEU A 6 -2.98 4.99 -5.99
C LEU A 6 -3.31 5.31 -4.52
N ASP A 7 -4.45 4.85 -4.01
CA ASP A 7 -4.81 5.03 -2.60
C ASP A 7 -3.81 4.33 -1.67
N ILE A 8 -3.28 3.16 -2.07
CA ILE A 8 -2.27 2.41 -1.30
C ILE A 8 -0.95 3.19 -1.25
N GLN A 9 -0.51 3.74 -2.39
CA GLN A 9 0.72 4.53 -2.47
C GLN A 9 0.64 5.85 -1.69
N GLN A 10 -0.53 6.48 -1.64
CA GLN A 10 -0.75 7.75 -0.94
C GLN A 10 -1.15 7.57 0.53
N MET A 11 -1.23 6.34 1.03
CA MET A 11 -1.64 6.03 2.40
C MET A 11 -0.60 6.53 3.40
N VAL A 12 -1.01 7.42 4.31
CA VAL A 12 -0.15 7.93 5.39
C VAL A 12 -0.67 7.46 6.74
N PHE A 13 0.16 6.73 7.49
CA PHE A 13 -0.16 6.29 8.84
C PHE A 13 0.36 7.26 9.90
N ARG A 14 -0.39 7.40 11.00
CA ARG A 14 0.06 8.14 12.18
C ARG A 14 1.14 7.34 12.90
N VAL A 15 2.18 8.02 13.36
CA VAL A 15 3.25 7.40 14.14
C VAL A 15 2.87 7.40 15.62
N SER A 16 3.05 6.27 16.28
CA SER A 16 2.86 6.09 17.73
C SER A 16 4.14 5.54 18.37
N PHE A 17 4.30 5.75 19.69
CA PHE A 17 5.49 5.34 20.46
C PHE A 17 5.81 3.84 20.37
N ARG A 18 4.81 3.01 20.04
CA ARG A 18 4.96 1.61 19.64
C ARG A 18 4.23 1.39 18.32
N GLY A 19 4.85 0.69 17.40
CA GLY A 19 4.33 0.41 16.07
C GLY A 19 5.35 -0.36 15.24
N TYR A 20 4.96 -0.69 14.02
CA TYR A 20 5.86 -1.28 13.03
C TYR A 20 6.90 -0.27 12.54
N ASP A 21 8.01 -0.78 12.03
CA ASP A 21 9.01 0.06 11.39
C ASP A 21 8.41 0.76 10.16
N LYS A 22 8.65 2.07 10.05
CA LYS A 22 8.04 2.89 9.00
C LYS A 22 8.53 2.48 7.62
N GLU A 23 9.81 2.15 7.48
CA GLU A 23 10.39 1.77 6.18
C GLU A 23 9.90 0.39 5.75
N GLU A 24 9.77 -0.55 6.70
CA GLU A 24 9.19 -1.86 6.44
C GLU A 24 7.74 -1.76 5.97
N VAL A 25 6.92 -0.96 6.65
CA VAL A 25 5.52 -0.72 6.25
C VAL A 25 5.45 -0.08 4.88
N ASN A 26 6.29 0.93 4.59
CA ASN A 26 6.28 1.59 3.29
C ASN A 26 6.65 0.64 2.15
N ARG A 27 7.70 -0.19 2.31
CA ARG A 27 8.07 -1.20 1.32
C ARG A 27 6.94 -2.19 1.05
N PHE A 28 6.25 -2.63 2.11
CA PHE A 28 5.11 -3.51 1.97
C PHE A 28 3.95 -2.87 1.19
N LEU A 29 3.64 -1.59 1.43
CA LEU A 29 2.60 -0.88 0.69
C LEU A 29 2.96 -0.69 -0.78
N GLU A 30 4.23 -0.46 -1.11
CA GLU A 30 4.71 -0.35 -2.49
C GLU A 30 4.49 -1.68 -3.25
N GLU A 31 4.90 -2.81 -2.66
CA GLU A 31 4.68 -4.14 -3.23
C GLU A 31 3.19 -4.48 -3.37
N LEU A 32 2.40 -4.11 -2.37
CA LEU A 32 0.95 -4.30 -2.40
C LEU A 32 0.30 -3.48 -3.52
N ALA A 33 0.71 -2.23 -3.71
CA ALA A 33 0.19 -1.37 -4.77
C ALA A 33 0.49 -1.97 -6.16
N GLN A 34 1.72 -2.44 -6.38
CA GLN A 34 2.11 -3.11 -7.63
C GLN A 34 1.31 -4.39 -7.88
N THR A 35 1.09 -5.19 -6.83
CA THR A 35 0.28 -6.41 -6.91
C THR A 35 -1.16 -6.11 -7.31
N VAL A 36 -1.78 -5.10 -6.68
CA VAL A 36 -3.15 -4.69 -7.02
C VAL A 36 -3.22 -4.11 -8.44
N GLU A 37 -2.20 -3.38 -8.87
CA GLU A 37 -2.13 -2.88 -10.26
C GLU A 37 -2.03 -4.02 -11.28
N SER A 38 -1.23 -5.05 -10.99
CA SER A 38 -1.14 -6.25 -11.84
C SER A 38 -2.48 -6.98 -11.91
N LEU A 39 -3.12 -7.23 -10.75
CA LEU A 39 -4.43 -7.88 -10.69
C LEU A 39 -5.50 -7.11 -11.48
N ASN A 40 -5.50 -5.78 -11.39
CA ASN A 40 -6.42 -4.94 -12.16
C ASN A 40 -6.16 -4.99 -13.67
N ARG A 41 -4.89 -5.11 -14.09
CA ARG A 41 -4.54 -5.29 -15.51
C ARG A 41 -4.95 -6.67 -16.05
N ASP A 42 -4.80 -7.72 -15.24
CA ASP A 42 -5.12 -9.10 -15.64
C ASP A 42 -6.65 -9.35 -15.72
N GLN A 43 -7.46 -8.52 -15.05
CA GLN A 43 -8.93 -8.57 -15.12
C GLN A 43 -9.53 -7.74 -16.27
N ALA A 44 -8.71 -7.03 -17.06
CA ALA A 44 -9.13 -6.15 -18.15
C ALA A 44 -9.08 -6.81 -19.54
#